data_AF-A0A1J4PT35-F1
#
_entry.id   AF-A0A1J4PT35-F1
#
_cell.length_a   1.000
_cell.length_b   1.000
_cell.length_c   1.000
_cell.angle_alpha   90.00
_cell.angle_beta   90.00
_cell.angle_gamma   90.00
#
_symmetry.space_group_name_H-M   'P 1'
#
loop_
_entity.id
_entity.type
_entity.pdbx_description
1 polymer ?
#
loop_
_entity_poly.entity_id
_entity_poly.type
_entity_poly.pdbx_seq_one_letter_code
_entity_poly.pdbx_strand_id
1 'polypeptide(L)'
;MTTRSGLDYPPLLDALFAHSAEADGEVTLSPFPVLNVMRAREVWSMLSLMAPGIEHRTGTDEDGSRMTWMLHPDGSWARARTAPDEGTATVHQGGPRRLYDMLDEIRWRWPEHGELPVYGAQVTISSDGETTLSRGGWAATL
;
A
#
# COMPACT_ATOMS: atom_id res chain seq x y z
N MET A 1 -28.74 2.26 -1.77
CA MET A 1 -27.50 2.34 -2.56
C MET A 1 -27.34 3.80 -3.00
N THR A 2 -26.66 4.60 -2.18
CA THR A 2 -26.42 6.02 -2.49
C THR A 2 -25.23 6.09 -3.43
N THR A 3 -25.51 6.16 -4.72
CA THR A 3 -24.47 6.38 -5.73
C THR A 3 -23.85 7.75 -5.48
N ARG A 4 -22.53 7.80 -5.25
CA ARG A 4 -21.78 9.07 -5.09
C ARG A 4 -21.88 9.87 -6.39
N SER A 5 -22.36 11.11 -6.30
CA SER A 5 -22.55 12.01 -7.46
C SER A 5 -21.92 13.40 -7.28
N GLY A 6 -21.11 13.61 -6.23
CA GLY A 6 -20.47 14.89 -5.90
C GLY A 6 -18.94 14.84 -5.90
N LEU A 7 -18.32 16.01 -5.72
CA LEU A 7 -16.87 16.19 -5.53
C LEU A 7 -16.38 15.78 -4.12
N ASP A 8 -17.13 14.92 -3.42
CA ASP A 8 -16.83 14.43 -2.07
C ASP A 8 -15.70 13.38 -2.10
N TYR A 9 -14.65 13.68 -2.85
CA TYR A 9 -13.39 12.97 -2.77
C TYR A 9 -12.76 13.30 -1.42
N PRO A 10 -12.23 12.30 -0.70
CA PRO A 10 -11.35 12.56 0.43
C PRO A 10 -10.26 13.56 -0.01
N PRO A 11 -9.91 14.54 0.82
CA PRO A 11 -8.82 15.45 0.49
C PRO A 11 -7.54 14.65 0.25
N LEU A 12 -6.75 15.08 -0.73
CA LEU A 12 -5.43 14.51 -0.96
C LEU A 12 -4.59 14.64 0.31
N LEU A 13 -3.74 13.65 0.57
CA LEU A 13 -2.90 13.62 1.77
C LEU A 13 -1.63 14.48 1.64
N ASP A 14 -1.75 15.67 1.04
CA ASP A 14 -0.61 16.53 0.69
C ASP A 14 0.23 16.97 1.90
N ALA A 15 -0.42 17.30 3.01
CA ALA A 15 0.29 17.66 4.25
C ALA A 15 1.07 16.46 4.81
N LEU A 16 0.49 15.26 4.78
CA LEU A 16 1.16 14.04 5.22
C LEU A 16 2.30 13.66 4.27
N PHE A 17 2.10 13.86 2.96
CA PHE A 17 3.13 13.67 1.95
C PHE A 17 4.33 14.57 2.22
N ALA A 18 4.11 15.88 2.41
CA ALA A 18 5.17 16.83 2.75
C ALA A 18 5.92 16.42 4.03
N HIS A 19 5.18 16.06 5.09
CA HIS A 19 5.77 15.55 6.33
C HIS A 19 6.64 14.30 6.11
N SER A 20 6.13 13.30 5.39
CA SER A 20 6.83 12.04 5.12
C SER A 20 8.09 12.19 4.27
N ALA A 21 8.24 13.30 3.56
CA ALA A 21 9.45 13.61 2.80
C ALA A 21 10.63 14.05 3.69
N GLU A 22 10.36 14.49 4.91
CA GLU A 22 11.37 15.01 5.84
C GLU A 22 11.49 14.17 7.11
N ALA A 23 10.40 13.49 7.50
CA ALA A 23 10.36 12.70 8.70
C ALA A 23 11.27 11.46 8.63
N ASP A 24 12.02 11.23 9.71
CA ASP A 24 12.88 10.05 9.84
C ASP A 24 12.07 8.77 10.06
N GLY A 25 11.02 8.83 10.89
CA GLY A 25 10.24 7.64 11.25
C GLY A 25 11.10 6.51 11.81
N GLU A 26 10.59 5.28 11.72
CA GLU A 26 11.41 4.09 11.87
C GLU A 26 12.07 3.75 10.53
N VAL A 27 13.35 3.39 10.59
CA VAL A 27 14.16 3.06 9.41
C VAL A 27 14.40 1.56 9.32
N THR A 28 14.02 0.95 8.21
CA THR A 28 14.26 -0.48 7.92
C THR A 28 14.82 -0.66 6.52
N LEU A 29 15.38 -1.84 6.26
CA LEU A 29 15.82 -2.25 4.93
C LEU A 29 14.86 -3.32 4.40
N SER A 30 14.21 -3.04 3.27
CA SER A 30 13.42 -4.02 2.53
C SER A 30 14.34 -4.83 1.61
N PRO A 31 14.18 -6.17 1.56
CA PRO A 31 14.93 -7.03 0.66
C PRO A 31 14.51 -6.89 -0.81
N PHE A 32 13.46 -6.10 -1.08
CA PHE A 32 12.96 -5.84 -2.41
C PHE A 32 13.22 -4.38 -2.82
N PRO A 33 13.45 -4.11 -4.11
CA PRO A 33 13.51 -2.74 -4.56
C PRO A 33 12.12 -2.08 -4.50
N VAL A 34 12.07 -0.76 -4.56
CA VAL A 34 10.84 0.02 -4.65
C VAL A 34 9.93 -0.52 -5.76
N LEU A 35 8.67 -0.82 -5.41
CA LEU A 35 7.62 -1.18 -6.36
C LEU A 35 6.84 0.06 -6.77
N ASN A 36 6.58 0.22 -8.07
CA ASN A 36 5.43 1.00 -8.49
C ASN A 36 4.17 0.12 -8.35
N VAL A 37 3.52 0.16 -7.19
CA VAL A 37 2.34 -0.68 -6.91
C VAL A 37 1.18 -0.40 -7.89
N MET A 38 1.07 0.82 -8.42
CA MET A 38 0.03 1.17 -9.40
C MET A 38 0.19 0.42 -10.72
N ARG A 39 1.38 -0.15 -10.98
CA ARG A 39 1.65 -1.03 -12.12
C ARG A 39 1.54 -2.53 -11.78
N ALA A 40 1.39 -2.89 -10.50
CA ALA A 40 1.27 -4.26 -10.00
C ALA A 40 -0.14 -4.49 -9.43
N ARG A 41 -1.11 -4.79 -10.30
CA ARG A 41 -2.56 -4.73 -9.98
C ARG A 41 -2.97 -5.61 -8.81
N GLU A 42 -2.45 -6.81 -8.72
CA GLU A 42 -2.80 -7.78 -7.68
C GLU A 42 -2.26 -7.32 -6.31
N VAL A 43 -1.03 -6.77 -6.29
CA VAL A 43 -0.42 -6.18 -5.09
C VAL A 43 -1.22 -4.96 -4.65
N TRP A 44 -1.54 -4.06 -5.58
CA TRP A 44 -2.36 -2.89 -5.31
C TRP A 44 -3.75 -3.28 -4.78
N SER A 45 -4.35 -4.34 -5.32
CA SER A 45 -5.67 -4.82 -4.90
C SER A 45 -5.64 -5.38 -3.49
N MET A 46 -4.67 -6.25 -3.17
CA MET A 46 -4.46 -6.75 -1.81
C MET A 46 -4.27 -5.61 -0.81
N LEU A 47 -3.37 -4.68 -1.14
CA LEU A 47 -3.01 -3.59 -0.25
C LEU A 47 -4.18 -2.63 0.00
N SER A 48 -4.98 -2.33 -1.03
CA SER A 48 -6.17 -1.47 -0.89
C SER A 48 -7.27 -2.12 -0.04
N LEU A 49 -7.35 -3.46 0.00
CA LEU A 49 -8.25 -4.18 0.90
C LEU A 49 -7.74 -4.18 2.35
N MET A 50 -6.43 -4.26 2.55
CA MET A 50 -5.81 -4.28 3.90
C MET A 50 -5.72 -2.87 4.53
N ALA A 51 -5.58 -1.83 3.70
CA ALA A 51 -5.55 -0.44 4.12
C ALA A 51 -6.51 0.42 3.26
N PRO A 52 -7.82 0.34 3.50
CA PRO A 52 -8.80 1.10 2.72
C PRO A 52 -8.55 2.61 2.80
N GLY A 53 -8.44 3.26 1.64
CA GLY A 53 -8.14 4.69 1.55
C GLY A 53 -6.64 5.01 1.47
N ILE A 54 -5.76 4.00 1.36
CA ILE A 54 -4.33 4.21 1.11
C ILE A 54 -4.09 4.94 -0.22
N GLU A 55 -3.29 6.00 -0.15
CA GLU A 55 -2.82 6.78 -1.29
C GLU A 55 -1.37 6.39 -1.62
N HIS A 56 -1.04 6.35 -2.91
CA HIS A 56 0.31 6.02 -3.38
C HIS A 56 0.85 7.10 -4.28
N ARG A 57 2.12 7.46 -4.08
CA ARG A 57 2.87 8.37 -4.94
C ARG A 57 4.20 7.73 -5.30
N THR A 58 4.71 8.02 -6.49
CA THR A 58 6.02 7.53 -6.94
C THR A 58 6.83 8.67 -7.52
N GLY A 59 8.15 8.58 -7.40
CA GLY A 59 9.09 9.54 -7.98
C GLY A 59 10.35 8.84 -8.45
N THR A 60 11.09 9.55 -9.29
CA THR A 60 12.45 9.19 -9.68
C THR A 60 13.31 10.42 -9.47
N ASP A 61 14.43 10.26 -8.77
CA ASP A 61 15.41 11.31 -8.53
C ASP A 61 16.33 11.49 -9.76
N GLU A 62 17.08 12.59 -9.82
CA GLU A 62 17.98 12.89 -10.96
C GLU A 62 19.08 11.84 -11.13
N ASP A 63 19.52 11.24 -10.02
CA ASP A 63 20.50 10.15 -10.01
C ASP A 63 19.93 8.81 -10.50
N GLY A 64 18.62 8.72 -10.76
CA GLY A 64 17.91 7.51 -11.18
C GLY A 64 17.33 6.68 -10.03
N SER A 65 17.48 7.13 -8.78
CA SER A 65 16.88 6.47 -7.62
C SER A 65 15.36 6.47 -7.73
N ARG A 66 14.75 5.33 -7.41
CA ARG A 66 13.29 5.18 -7.40
C ARG A 66 12.75 5.43 -6.00
N MET A 67 11.68 6.19 -5.90
CA MET A 67 11.03 6.53 -4.65
C MET A 67 9.55 6.19 -4.69
N THR A 68 9.00 5.78 -3.55
CA THR A 68 7.57 5.59 -3.37
C THR A 68 7.13 6.11 -2.01
N TRP A 69 5.89 6.57 -1.95
CA TRP A 69 5.21 6.96 -0.73
C TRP A 69 3.89 6.24 -0.63
N MET A 70 3.57 5.80 0.58
CA MET A 70 2.31 5.20 0.97
C MET A 70 1.74 6.05 2.09
N LEU A 71 0.52 6.55 1.92
CA LEU A 71 -0.09 7.51 2.84
C LEU A 71 -1.48 7.01 3.20
N HIS A 72 -1.91 7.18 4.45
CA HIS A 72 -3.23 6.74 4.88
C HIS A 72 -3.94 7.83 5.72
N PRO A 73 -5.28 7.97 5.61
CA PRO A 73 -6.03 9.01 6.33
C PRO A 73 -5.92 8.99 7.86
N ASP A 74 -5.50 7.86 8.45
CA ASP A 74 -5.24 7.77 9.90
C ASP A 74 -3.87 8.36 10.33
N GLY A 75 -3.13 8.96 9.39
CA GLY A 75 -1.83 9.56 9.62
C GLY A 75 -0.66 8.59 9.46
N SER A 76 -0.91 7.33 9.10
CA SER A 76 0.16 6.38 8.77
C SER A 76 0.82 6.73 7.45
N TRP A 77 2.14 6.59 7.39
CA TRP A 77 2.92 6.87 6.20
C TRP A 77 4.12 5.94 6.08
N ALA A 78 4.55 5.71 4.84
CA ALA A 78 5.85 5.14 4.54
C ALA A 78 6.46 5.82 3.31
N ARG A 79 7.78 5.95 3.29
CA ARG A 79 8.59 6.40 2.17
C ARG A 79 9.72 5.40 1.97
N ALA A 80 9.93 4.95 0.73
CA ALA A 80 11.06 4.09 0.42
C ALA A 80 11.85 4.61 -0.77
N ARG A 81 13.17 4.38 -0.74
CA ARG A 81 14.12 4.71 -1.80
C ARG A 81 14.94 3.47 -2.17
N THR A 82 15.11 3.24 -3.46
CA THR A 82 16.08 2.30 -4.03
C THR A 82 17.03 3.08 -4.91
N ALA A 83 18.33 3.02 -4.62
CA ALA A 83 19.34 3.64 -5.46
C ALA A 83 19.42 2.91 -6.83
N PRO A 84 20.03 3.52 -7.86
CA PRO A 84 20.31 2.84 -9.11
C PRO A 84 21.07 1.53 -8.87
N ASP A 85 20.72 0.49 -9.62
CA ASP A 85 21.36 -0.84 -9.57
C ASP A 85 21.27 -1.59 -8.22
N GLU A 86 20.56 -1.05 -7.23
CA GLU A 86 20.30 -1.75 -5.96
C GLU A 86 19.06 -2.65 -6.02
N GLY A 87 19.18 -3.81 -5.37
CA GLY A 87 18.09 -4.77 -5.18
C GLY A 87 17.26 -4.56 -3.91
N THR A 88 17.61 -3.58 -3.07
CA THR A 88 16.98 -3.31 -1.78
C THR A 88 16.36 -1.91 -1.74
N ALA A 89 15.51 -1.66 -0.75
CA ALA A 89 14.99 -0.32 -0.49
C ALA A 89 15.23 0.08 0.96
N THR A 90 15.74 1.30 1.17
CA THR A 90 15.72 1.93 2.49
C THR A 90 14.32 2.50 2.72
N VAL A 91 13.71 2.13 3.83
CA VAL A 91 12.32 2.45 4.16
C VAL A 91 12.29 3.30 5.42
N HIS A 92 11.55 4.40 5.38
CA HIS A 92 11.17 5.21 6.52
C HIS A 92 9.65 5.08 6.69
N GLN A 93 9.15 4.82 7.89
CA GLN A 93 7.70 4.77 8.12
C GLN A 93 7.29 5.21 9.51
N GLY A 94 6.04 5.63 9.65
CA GLY A 94 5.48 6.10 10.92
C GLY A 94 3.96 6.10 10.96
N GLY A 95 3.42 6.37 12.14
CA GLY A 95 1.99 6.38 12.42
C GLY A 95 1.42 5.02 12.85
N PRO A 96 0.09 4.90 12.97
CA PRO A 96 -0.57 3.72 13.55
C PRO A 96 -0.38 2.41 12.77
N ARG A 97 -0.26 2.48 11.44
CA ARG A 97 -0.10 1.33 10.54
C ARG A 97 1.31 1.27 9.98
N ARG A 98 1.84 0.06 9.94
CA ARG A 98 3.10 -0.29 9.31
C ARG A 98 2.91 -0.55 7.82
N LEU A 99 2.65 0.52 7.06
CA LEU A 99 2.19 0.44 5.67
C LEU A 99 3.17 -0.30 4.76
N TYR A 100 4.48 -0.08 4.92
CA TYR A 100 5.47 -0.76 4.08
C TYR A 100 5.68 -2.21 4.48
N ASP A 101 5.56 -2.52 5.78
CA ASP A 101 5.63 -3.91 6.26
C ASP A 101 4.47 -4.73 5.68
N MET A 102 3.25 -4.17 5.63
CA MET A 102 2.11 -4.80 4.94
C MET A 102 2.39 -5.05 3.45
N LEU A 103 3.05 -4.11 2.76
CA LEU A 103 3.44 -4.28 1.36
C LEU A 103 4.46 -5.42 1.20
N ASP A 104 5.47 -5.48 2.05
CA ASP A 104 6.49 -6.54 2.00
C ASP A 104 5.92 -7.91 2.36
N GLU A 105 4.98 -8.01 3.30
CA GLU A 105 4.24 -9.24 3.58
C GLU A 105 3.47 -9.73 2.33
N ILE A 106 2.79 -8.83 1.62
CA ILE A 106 2.11 -9.17 0.36
C ILE A 106 3.12 -9.67 -0.68
N ARG A 107 4.29 -9.02 -0.77
CA ARG A 107 5.35 -9.40 -1.73
C ARG A 107 5.97 -10.74 -1.41
N TRP A 108 6.17 -11.06 -0.13
CA TRP A 108 6.65 -12.37 0.32
C TRP A 108 5.65 -13.48 0.10
N ARG A 109 4.35 -13.18 0.18
CA ARG A 109 3.31 -14.18 -0.03
C ARG A 109 3.29 -14.73 -1.45
N TRP A 110 3.63 -13.90 -2.44
CA TRP A 110 3.62 -14.31 -3.84
C TRP A 110 4.54 -15.52 -4.13
N PRO A 111 5.84 -15.50 -3.81
CA PRO A 111 6.71 -16.64 -4.06
C PRO A 111 6.33 -17.88 -3.24
N GLU A 112 5.73 -17.72 -2.05
CA GLU A 112 5.34 -18.86 -1.20
C GLU A 112 4.11 -19.60 -1.71
N HIS A 113 3.13 -18.88 -2.25
CA HIS A 113 1.83 -19.45 -2.63
C HIS A 113 1.58 -19.47 -4.15
N GLY A 114 2.43 -18.82 -4.94
CA GLY A 114 2.31 -18.70 -6.40
C GLY A 114 1.23 -17.71 -6.88
N GLU A 115 0.43 -17.17 -5.96
CA GLU A 115 -0.66 -16.24 -6.26
C GLU A 115 -1.00 -15.36 -5.04
N LEU A 116 -1.65 -14.23 -5.29
CA LEU A 116 -2.28 -13.42 -4.24
C LEU A 116 -3.77 -13.77 -4.13
N PRO A 117 -4.29 -13.94 -2.90
CA PRO A 117 -5.62 -14.51 -2.69
C PRO A 117 -6.76 -13.58 -3.12
N VAL A 118 -6.50 -12.29 -3.34
CA VAL A 118 -7.49 -11.34 -3.89
C VAL A 118 -7.98 -11.78 -5.27
N TYR A 119 -7.11 -12.37 -6.08
CA TYR A 119 -7.55 -12.98 -7.33
C TYR A 119 -8.33 -14.25 -6.98
N GLY A 120 -9.53 -14.43 -7.54
CA GLY A 120 -10.36 -15.61 -7.27
C GLY A 120 -10.95 -15.69 -5.86
N ALA A 121 -10.91 -14.61 -5.06
CA ALA A 121 -11.56 -14.56 -3.76
C ALA A 121 -13.08 -14.73 -3.88
N GLN A 122 -13.69 -15.45 -2.93
CA GLN A 122 -15.12 -15.46 -2.74
C GLN A 122 -15.54 -14.19 -2.01
N VAL A 123 -16.55 -13.49 -2.54
CA VAL A 123 -17.10 -12.28 -1.95
C VAL A 123 -18.45 -12.59 -1.33
N THR A 124 -18.61 -12.24 -0.05
CA THR A 124 -19.89 -12.25 0.66
C THR A 124 -20.24 -10.82 1.03
N ILE A 125 -21.45 -10.39 0.68
CA ILE A 125 -21.97 -9.07 1.03
C ILE A 125 -23.22 -9.30 1.88
N SER A 126 -23.21 -8.81 3.11
CA SER A 126 -24.36 -8.87 4.02
C SER A 126 -25.43 -7.84 3.63
N SER A 127 -26.61 -7.95 4.23
CA SER A 127 -27.73 -7.04 3.95
C SER A 127 -27.48 -5.59 4.38
N ASP A 128 -26.59 -5.36 5.34
CA ASP A 128 -26.14 -4.04 5.79
C ASP A 128 -24.94 -3.49 4.98
N GLY A 129 -24.39 -4.30 4.06
CA GLY A 129 -23.36 -3.89 3.11
C GLY A 129 -21.93 -4.22 3.52
N GLU A 130 -21.70 -4.83 4.69
CA GLU A 130 -20.39 -5.38 5.07
C GLU A 130 -19.94 -6.37 3.99
N THR A 131 -18.74 -6.15 3.47
CA THR A 131 -18.20 -6.94 2.36
C THR A 131 -16.99 -7.72 2.83
N THR A 132 -17.11 -9.04 2.85
CA THR A 132 -16.00 -9.94 3.20
C THR A 132 -15.51 -10.66 1.96
N LEU A 133 -14.21 -10.53 1.67
CA LEU A 133 -13.50 -11.30 0.66
C LEU A 133 -12.71 -12.40 1.38
N SER A 134 -12.75 -13.64 0.86
CA SER A 134 -11.97 -14.74 1.44
C SER A 134 -11.46 -15.72 0.40
N ARG A 135 -10.30 -16.31 0.67
CA ARG A 135 -9.71 -17.41 -0.12
C ARG A 135 -8.72 -18.20 0.72
N GLY A 136 -8.95 -19.50 0.86
CA GLY A 136 -8.15 -20.35 1.74
C GLY A 136 -8.15 -19.81 3.16
N GLY A 137 -6.96 -19.65 3.77
CA GLY A 137 -6.80 -19.07 5.11
C GLY A 137 -6.80 -17.54 5.18
N TRP A 138 -7.05 -16.82 4.08
CA TRP A 138 -7.08 -15.35 4.05
C TRP A 138 -8.51 -14.83 3.97
N ALA A 139 -8.77 -13.75 4.71
CA ALA A 139 -9.99 -12.96 4.61
C ALA A 139 -9.70 -11.47 4.85
N ALA A 140 -10.51 -10.61 4.26
CA ALA A 140 -10.52 -9.16 4.48
C ALA A 140 -11.97 -8.66 4.48
N THR A 141 -12.30 -7.75 5.41
CA THR A 141 -13.65 -7.20 5.59
C THR A 141 -13.61 -5.68 5.44
N LEU A 142 -14.58 -5.13 4.70
CA LEU A 142 -14.76 -3.71 4.41
C LEU A 142 -16.11 -3.21 4.92
#